data_AF-A0A939YZI4-F1
#
_entry.id   AF-A0A939YZI4-F1
#
_cell.length_a   1.000
_cell.length_b   1.000
_cell.length_c   1.000
_cell.angle_alpha   90.00
_cell.angle_beta   90.00
_cell.angle_gamma   90.00
#
_symmetry.space_group_name_H-M   'P 1'
#
loop_
_entity.id
_entity.type
_entity.pdbx_description
1 polymer ?
#
loop_
_entity_poly.entity_id
_entity_poly.type
_entity_poly.pdbx_seq_one_letter_code
_entity_poly.pdbx_strand_id
1 'polypeptide(L)'
;MLGNAQAILERLNDFGVEYIWTSQSNLKDYIPGNWLKNNDYEFPDGLENFSRQLIEWGFKPGLWASPFWFFGEAEGMYEAHRDHLLCDREGNPFCFETKWCWSYEDDESPWYHMHKYNLDGTHPDAIRYVKEIYAYYRSIGVRYYMLDFLGIIDKARLFDQMKTPQQAGCNILREIRETAGEDTYLQTAVASSPGFTGIVNAARIGRDFGEGRAIEGGSLNDWRNASNVLHDMHYSNTLYLLKNVAGSYFTHRRTYINDYNLVTIDRPYPIEYARIVSIVFGMVGSNPIILGDDLHVISDERLRYVKLILPRTQFSAVPVTCLTACSRRITAA
;
A
#
# COMPACT_ATOMS: atom_id res chain seq x y z
N MET A 1 -6.14 -3.27 16.41
CA MET A 1 -4.91 -2.52 16.05
C MET A 1 -4.03 -2.20 17.26
N LEU A 2 -4.51 -1.47 18.27
CA LEU A 2 -3.72 -1.16 19.49
C LEU A 2 -3.16 -2.40 20.18
N GLY A 3 -3.94 -3.47 20.17
CA GLY A 3 -3.48 -4.76 20.65
C GLY A 3 -2.21 -5.27 19.94
N ASN A 4 -2.17 -5.26 18.61
CA ASN A 4 -0.98 -5.63 17.86
C ASN A 4 0.21 -4.75 18.21
N ALA A 5 0.00 -3.44 18.41
CA ALA A 5 1.04 -2.54 18.88
C ALA A 5 1.60 -2.94 20.26
N GLN A 6 0.74 -3.34 21.20
CA GLN A 6 1.18 -3.88 22.50
C GLN A 6 1.96 -5.19 22.35
N ALA A 7 1.49 -6.13 21.52
CA ALA A 7 2.21 -7.36 21.26
C ALA A 7 3.60 -7.11 20.63
N ILE A 8 3.74 -6.08 19.80
CA ILE A 8 5.03 -5.66 19.26
C ILE A 8 5.94 -5.18 20.40
N LEU A 9 5.46 -4.33 21.30
CA LEU A 9 6.24 -3.87 22.46
C LEU A 9 6.65 -5.03 23.39
N GLU A 10 5.81 -6.04 23.55
CA GLU A 10 6.11 -7.17 24.44
C GLU A 10 7.03 -8.21 23.80
N ARG A 11 6.80 -8.52 22.52
CA ARG A 11 7.39 -9.70 21.86
C ARG A 11 8.46 -9.33 20.83
N LEU A 12 8.49 -8.08 20.35
CA LEU A 12 9.31 -7.59 19.23
C LEU A 12 9.98 -6.21 19.47
N ASN A 13 10.05 -5.70 20.71
CA ASN A 13 10.60 -4.38 21.02
C ASN A 13 11.99 -4.12 20.39
N ASP A 14 12.89 -5.11 20.48
CA ASP A 14 14.26 -4.97 20.02
C ASP A 14 14.44 -5.35 18.53
N PHE A 15 13.35 -5.56 17.80
CA PHE A 15 13.35 -6.01 16.40
C PHE A 15 13.13 -4.88 15.39
N GLY A 16 13.03 -3.63 15.85
CA GLY A 16 12.99 -2.45 14.97
C GLY A 16 11.68 -2.28 14.21
N VAL A 17 10.56 -2.73 14.79
CA VAL A 17 9.22 -2.46 14.24
C VAL A 17 8.78 -1.08 14.70
N GLU A 18 8.80 -0.12 13.78
CA GLU A 18 8.55 1.30 14.10
C GLU A 18 7.19 1.81 13.67
N TYR A 19 6.47 1.12 12.77
CA TYR A 19 5.24 1.62 12.16
C TYR A 19 4.04 0.77 12.56
N ILE A 20 2.92 1.45 12.82
CA ILE A 20 1.59 0.81 12.90
C ILE A 20 0.74 1.41 11.80
N TRP A 21 0.36 0.56 10.85
CA TRP A 21 -0.39 0.93 9.66
C TRP A 21 -1.85 0.53 9.78
N THR A 22 -2.75 1.43 9.39
CA THR A 22 -4.18 1.16 9.24
C THR A 22 -4.55 1.24 7.76
N SER A 23 -5.33 0.26 7.29
CA SER A 23 -5.88 0.30 5.93
C SER A 23 -7.05 1.29 5.87
N GLN A 24 -8.10 0.98 5.11
CA GLN A 24 -9.28 1.83 4.87
C GLN A 24 -10.15 2.11 6.10
N SER A 25 -9.88 1.46 7.23
CA SER A 25 -10.69 1.57 8.45
C SER A 25 -10.78 2.98 9.00
N ASN A 26 -9.84 3.88 8.67
CA ASN A 26 -9.85 5.27 9.14
C ASN A 26 -10.88 6.16 8.45
N LEU A 27 -11.45 5.70 7.33
CA LEU A 27 -12.37 6.47 6.50
C LEU A 27 -13.81 6.22 6.94
N LYS A 28 -14.58 7.28 7.12
CA LYS A 28 -16.03 7.16 7.34
C LYS A 28 -16.67 6.24 6.29
N ASP A 29 -17.43 5.26 6.78
CA ASP A 29 -18.11 4.23 5.98
C ASP A 29 -17.16 3.40 5.09
N TYR A 30 -15.84 3.42 5.35
CA TYR A 30 -14.80 2.77 4.55
C TYR A 30 -14.76 3.27 3.09
N ILE A 31 -15.21 4.52 2.84
CA ILE A 31 -15.33 5.11 1.50
C ILE A 31 -14.11 6.00 1.17
N PRO A 32 -13.29 5.64 0.18
CA PRO A 32 -12.31 6.55 -0.44
C PRO A 32 -12.96 7.85 -0.92
N GLY A 33 -12.43 8.99 -0.43
CA GLY A 33 -13.04 10.31 -0.59
C GLY A 33 -13.37 10.94 0.76
N ASN A 34 -13.78 10.13 1.73
CA ASN A 34 -13.98 10.54 3.12
C ASN A 34 -12.64 10.72 3.88
N TRP A 35 -11.60 11.23 3.23
CA TRP A 35 -10.23 11.31 3.76
C TRP A 35 -10.12 12.16 5.03
N LEU A 36 -10.97 13.17 5.19
CA LEU A 36 -11.01 14.04 6.38
C LEU A 36 -12.19 13.72 7.30
N LYS A 37 -12.85 12.57 7.11
CA LYS A 37 -14.02 12.14 7.88
C LYS A 37 -13.68 10.83 8.58
N ASN A 38 -13.65 10.89 9.91
CA ASN A 38 -13.29 9.76 10.75
C ASN A 38 -14.32 8.63 10.65
N ASN A 39 -13.86 7.39 10.71
CA ASN A 39 -14.72 6.25 11.00
C ASN A 39 -14.95 6.15 12.52
N ASP A 40 -16.07 6.67 13.00
CA ASP A 40 -16.38 6.70 14.44
C ASP A 40 -16.67 5.30 15.02
N TYR A 41 -16.92 4.29 14.18
CA TYR A 41 -17.08 2.91 14.64
C TYR A 41 -15.71 2.27 14.94
N GLU A 42 -14.75 2.40 14.03
CA GLU A 42 -13.39 1.85 14.20
C GLU A 42 -12.51 2.71 15.13
N PHE A 43 -12.76 4.01 15.15
CA PHE A 43 -12.02 5.01 15.93
C PHE A 43 -13.01 5.89 16.71
N PRO A 44 -13.66 5.38 17.76
CA PRO A 44 -14.68 6.11 18.52
C PRO A 44 -14.16 7.39 19.18
N ASP A 45 -12.88 7.43 19.54
CA ASP A 45 -12.21 8.61 20.08
C ASP A 45 -11.52 9.47 19.00
N GLY A 46 -11.66 9.12 17.72
CA GLY A 46 -11.06 9.80 16.59
C GLY A 46 -9.64 9.36 16.22
N LEU A 47 -9.32 9.45 14.92
CA LEU A 47 -8.02 9.09 14.35
C LEU A 47 -6.83 9.85 14.98
N GLU A 48 -7.04 11.10 15.39
CA GLU A 48 -6.01 11.91 16.06
C GLU A 48 -5.61 11.31 17.41
N ASN A 49 -6.58 10.91 18.24
CA ASN A 49 -6.30 10.27 19.53
C ASN A 49 -5.62 8.92 19.37
N PHE A 50 -6.05 8.13 18.38
CA PHE A 50 -5.37 6.88 18.03
C PHE A 50 -3.91 7.12 17.61
N SER A 51 -3.67 8.12 16.76
CA SER A 51 -2.32 8.46 16.30
C SER A 51 -1.45 8.96 17.46
N ARG A 52 -2.00 9.81 18.34
CA ARG A 52 -1.31 10.28 19.55
C ARG A 52 -0.91 9.12 20.46
N GLN A 53 -1.80 8.17 20.69
CA GLN A 53 -1.50 7.00 21.52
C GLN A 53 -0.36 6.16 20.95
N LEU A 54 -0.35 5.92 19.63
CA LEU A 54 0.75 5.22 18.97
C LEU A 54 2.08 5.96 19.12
N ILE A 55 2.08 7.29 19.00
CA ILE A 55 3.26 8.13 19.18
C ILE A 55 3.78 8.08 20.62
N GLU A 56 2.88 8.12 21.61
CA GLU A 56 3.22 7.97 23.04
C GLU A 56 3.87 6.61 23.32
N TRP A 57 3.51 5.57 22.54
CA TRP A 57 4.11 4.24 22.60
C TRP A 57 5.39 4.08 21.76
N GLY A 58 5.85 5.15 21.10
CA GLY A 58 7.06 5.16 20.30
C GLY A 58 6.89 4.67 18.85
N PHE A 59 5.66 4.46 18.40
CA PHE A 59 5.35 4.09 17.02
C PHE A 59 5.13 5.31 16.12
N LYS A 60 5.30 5.08 14.82
CA LYS A 60 4.97 5.99 13.72
C LYS A 60 3.63 5.55 13.12
N PRO A 61 2.56 6.37 13.23
CA PRO A 61 1.29 6.08 12.58
C PRO A 61 1.44 6.05 11.06
N GLY A 62 0.70 5.13 10.43
CA GLY A 62 0.69 4.95 8.99
C GLY A 62 -0.72 4.70 8.44
N LEU A 63 -1.01 5.19 7.24
CA LEU A 63 -2.34 5.08 6.62
C LEU A 63 -2.27 4.48 5.22
N TRP A 64 -3.35 3.83 4.80
CA TRP A 64 -3.65 3.61 3.39
C TRP A 64 -4.31 4.85 2.79
N ALA A 65 -3.95 5.20 1.55
CA ALA A 65 -4.61 6.27 0.82
C ALA A 65 -4.59 5.99 -0.68
N SER A 66 -5.59 6.49 -1.40
CA SER A 66 -5.64 6.45 -2.86
C SER A 66 -5.76 7.87 -3.42
N PRO A 67 -4.64 8.58 -3.60
CA PRO A 67 -4.65 10.03 -3.79
C PRO A 67 -5.15 10.52 -5.16
N PHE A 68 -5.32 9.63 -6.14
CA PHE A 68 -5.63 10.03 -7.51
C PHE A 68 -7.14 10.16 -7.76
N TRP A 69 -7.97 9.65 -6.85
CA TRP A 69 -9.41 9.56 -7.06
C TRP A 69 -10.16 9.51 -5.75
N PHE A 70 -11.47 9.72 -5.85
CA PHE A 70 -12.44 9.53 -4.78
C PHE A 70 -13.74 8.96 -5.37
N PHE A 71 -14.61 8.43 -4.51
CA PHE A 71 -15.96 8.07 -4.89
C PHE A 71 -16.92 9.24 -4.76
N GLY A 72 -17.78 9.45 -5.76
CA GLY A 72 -18.75 10.55 -5.77
C GLY A 72 -19.76 10.47 -4.61
N GLU A 73 -19.98 9.28 -4.07
CA GLU A 73 -20.81 9.03 -2.89
C GLU A 73 -20.15 9.46 -1.57
N ALA A 74 -18.84 9.77 -1.58
CA ALA A 74 -18.18 10.35 -0.42
C ALA A 74 -18.76 11.74 -0.12
N GLU A 75 -18.95 12.04 1.17
CA GLU A 75 -19.77 13.15 1.65
C GLU A 75 -19.30 14.51 1.10
N GLY A 76 -20.06 15.05 0.13
CA GLY A 76 -19.81 16.36 -0.49
C GLY A 76 -18.60 16.42 -1.42
N MET A 77 -17.96 15.29 -1.72
CA MET A 77 -16.74 15.27 -2.53
C MET A 77 -17.01 15.61 -3.99
N TYR A 78 -18.06 15.07 -4.59
CA TYR A 78 -18.35 15.35 -6.00
C TYR A 78 -18.68 16.84 -6.22
N GLU A 79 -19.56 17.41 -5.40
CA GLU A 79 -19.96 18.82 -5.52
C GLU A 79 -18.78 19.77 -5.31
N ALA A 80 -17.91 19.46 -4.34
CA ALA A 80 -16.73 20.28 -4.04
C ALA A 80 -15.64 20.19 -5.12
N HIS A 81 -15.62 19.10 -5.90
CA HIS A 81 -14.46 18.79 -6.74
C HIS A 81 -14.75 18.56 -8.23
N ARG A 82 -16.01 18.61 -8.67
CA ARG A 82 -16.42 18.36 -10.07
C ARG A 82 -15.69 19.20 -11.14
N ASP A 83 -15.22 20.39 -10.79
CA ASP A 83 -14.60 21.34 -11.73
C ASP A 83 -13.09 21.09 -11.93
N HIS A 84 -12.47 20.20 -11.15
CA HIS A 84 -11.04 19.88 -11.25
C HIS A 84 -10.75 18.38 -11.39
N LEU A 85 -11.71 17.67 -11.97
CA LEU A 85 -11.59 16.27 -12.35
C LEU A 85 -10.92 16.14 -13.73
N LEU A 86 -10.32 14.97 -13.97
CA LEU A 86 -9.92 14.57 -15.32
C LEU A 86 -11.17 14.41 -16.19
N CYS A 87 -11.18 15.07 -17.34
CA CYS A 87 -12.27 15.00 -18.29
C CYS A 87 -11.87 14.38 -19.64
N ASP A 88 -12.86 13.91 -20.38
CA ASP A 88 -12.74 13.58 -21.79
C ASP A 88 -12.53 14.85 -22.66
N ARG A 89 -12.53 14.68 -23.98
CA ARG A 89 -12.29 15.80 -24.91
C ARG A 89 -13.46 16.78 -24.94
N GLU A 90 -14.65 16.27 -24.70
CA GLU A 90 -15.93 16.95 -24.66
C GLU A 90 -16.14 17.72 -23.34
N GLY A 91 -15.31 17.45 -22.33
CA GLY A 91 -15.32 18.13 -21.03
C GLY A 91 -16.12 17.39 -19.96
N ASN A 92 -16.55 16.16 -20.21
CA ASN A 92 -17.24 15.35 -19.21
C ASN A 92 -16.21 14.66 -18.29
N PRO A 93 -16.40 14.67 -16.96
CA PRO A 93 -15.54 13.94 -16.05
C PRO A 93 -15.53 12.44 -16.35
N PHE A 94 -14.36 11.81 -16.27
CA PHE A 94 -14.31 10.36 -16.26
C PHE A 94 -15.01 9.83 -15.01
N CYS A 95 -15.97 8.94 -15.22
CA CYS A 95 -16.69 8.25 -14.17
C CYS A 95 -16.60 6.74 -14.42
N PHE A 96 -16.00 6.03 -13.46
CA PHE A 96 -15.90 4.57 -13.51
C PHE A 96 -16.76 3.97 -12.41
N GLU A 97 -17.86 3.36 -12.79
CA GLU A 97 -18.62 2.50 -11.88
C GLU A 97 -17.71 1.33 -11.46
N THR A 98 -17.44 1.23 -10.16
CA THR A 98 -16.54 0.25 -9.59
C THR A 98 -17.26 -0.48 -8.48
N LYS A 99 -17.03 -1.79 -8.41
CA LYS A 99 -17.47 -2.59 -7.27
C LYS A 99 -16.55 -2.32 -6.07
N TRP A 100 -17.05 -1.67 -5.02
CA TRP A 100 -16.29 -1.37 -3.82
C TRP A 100 -16.89 -2.09 -2.61
N CYS A 101 -16.08 -2.89 -1.94
CA CYS A 101 -16.53 -3.79 -0.90
C CYS A 101 -15.39 -4.09 0.06
N TRP A 102 -15.66 -3.98 1.36
CA TRP A 102 -14.71 -4.30 2.43
C TRP A 102 -15.05 -5.59 3.19
N SER A 103 -16.25 -6.15 3.00
CA SER A 103 -16.74 -7.39 3.62
C SER A 103 -17.39 -8.30 2.59
N TYR A 104 -17.01 -9.59 2.55
CA TYR A 104 -17.56 -10.56 1.60
C TYR A 104 -19.04 -10.88 1.82
N GLU A 105 -19.63 -10.44 2.94
CA GLU A 105 -21.05 -10.64 3.27
C GLU A 105 -21.98 -9.57 2.67
N ASP A 106 -21.42 -8.48 2.13
CA ASP A 106 -22.16 -7.28 1.74
C ASP A 106 -22.66 -7.26 0.27
N ASP A 107 -23.05 -8.40 -0.30
CA ASP A 107 -23.62 -8.47 -1.67
C ASP A 107 -24.94 -7.68 -1.81
N GLU A 108 -25.57 -7.30 -0.68
CA GLU A 108 -26.79 -6.46 -0.63
C GLU A 108 -26.53 -4.99 -0.24
N SER A 109 -25.27 -4.58 -0.03
CA SER A 109 -24.97 -3.20 0.36
C SER A 109 -25.25 -2.23 -0.79
N PRO A 110 -26.01 -1.14 -0.58
CA PRO A 110 -26.30 -0.15 -1.63
C PRO A 110 -25.03 0.57 -2.11
N TRP A 111 -23.94 0.47 -1.34
CA TRP A 111 -22.63 1.07 -1.62
C TRP A 111 -21.73 0.18 -2.48
N TYR A 112 -22.18 -1.01 -2.86
CA TYR A 112 -21.35 -1.94 -3.63
C TYR A 112 -21.00 -1.39 -5.02
N HIS A 113 -21.84 -0.53 -5.60
CA HIS A 113 -21.62 0.12 -6.89
C HIS A 113 -21.35 1.61 -6.69
N MET A 114 -20.09 2.02 -6.82
CA MET A 114 -19.68 3.40 -6.56
C MET A 114 -19.09 4.07 -7.80
N HIS A 115 -19.23 5.38 -7.87
CA HIS A 115 -18.77 6.18 -9.02
C HIS A 115 -17.41 6.80 -8.73
N LYS A 116 -16.36 6.23 -9.31
CA LYS A 116 -14.99 6.72 -9.13
C LYS A 116 -14.69 7.87 -10.08
N TYR A 117 -14.21 8.98 -9.50
CA TYR A 117 -13.76 10.17 -10.22
C TYR A 117 -12.28 10.45 -9.93
N ASN A 118 -11.52 10.81 -10.97
CA ASN A 118 -10.09 11.06 -10.86
C ASN A 118 -9.78 12.56 -10.85
N LEU A 119 -8.89 12.97 -9.95
CA LEU A 119 -8.41 14.34 -9.84
C LEU A 119 -7.46 14.71 -10.99
N ASP A 120 -7.56 15.93 -11.50
CA ASP A 120 -6.57 16.48 -12.42
C ASP A 120 -5.38 17.07 -11.64
N GLY A 121 -4.28 16.35 -11.58
CA GLY A 121 -3.04 16.80 -10.93
C GLY A 121 -2.36 18.02 -11.58
N THR A 122 -2.93 18.60 -12.63
CA THR A 122 -2.49 19.90 -13.17
C THR A 122 -3.38 21.06 -12.76
N HIS A 123 -4.55 20.78 -12.16
CA HIS A 123 -5.45 21.80 -11.67
C HIS A 123 -5.02 22.29 -10.27
N PRO A 124 -4.86 23.60 -10.04
CA PRO A 124 -4.37 24.13 -8.76
C PRO A 124 -5.27 23.77 -7.57
N ASP A 125 -6.59 23.70 -7.78
CA ASP A 125 -7.53 23.36 -6.73
C ASP A 125 -7.50 21.88 -6.34
N ALA A 126 -7.21 20.97 -7.28
CA ALA A 126 -6.98 19.56 -6.98
C ALA A 126 -5.72 19.39 -6.12
N ILE A 127 -4.64 20.10 -6.47
CA ILE A 127 -3.39 20.09 -5.69
C ILE A 127 -3.60 20.68 -4.29
N ARG A 128 -4.36 21.78 -4.17
CA ARG A 128 -4.72 22.35 -2.87
C ARG A 128 -5.50 21.37 -2.00
N TYR A 129 -6.46 20.65 -2.58
CA TYR A 129 -7.20 19.60 -1.87
C TYR A 129 -6.29 18.47 -1.38
N VAL A 130 -5.39 17.98 -2.23
CA VAL A 130 -4.37 16.98 -1.83
C VAL A 130 -3.53 17.52 -0.68
N LYS A 131 -3.06 18.77 -0.77
CA LYS A 131 -2.32 19.43 0.31
C LYS A 131 -3.08 19.44 1.63
N GLU A 132 -4.36 19.79 1.62
CA GLU A 132 -5.19 19.83 2.84
C GLU A 132 -5.27 18.46 3.53
N ILE A 133 -5.49 17.38 2.76
CA ILE A 133 -5.54 16.01 3.27
C ILE A 133 -4.23 15.63 3.97
N TYR A 134 -3.13 15.77 3.25
CA TYR A 134 -1.83 15.30 3.74
C TYR A 134 -1.24 16.23 4.80
N ALA A 135 -1.62 17.51 4.84
CA ALA A 135 -1.27 18.42 5.92
C ALA A 135 -1.94 18.03 7.24
N TYR A 136 -3.24 17.65 7.19
CA TYR A 136 -3.95 17.14 8.35
C TYR A 136 -3.36 15.82 8.85
N TYR A 137 -3.16 14.84 7.96
CA TYR A 137 -2.56 13.57 8.36
C TYR A 137 -1.14 13.76 8.92
N ARG A 138 -0.36 14.68 8.36
CA ARG A 138 0.94 15.06 8.90
C ARG A 138 0.83 15.66 10.30
N SER A 139 -0.15 16.54 10.54
CA SER A 139 -0.34 17.21 11.83
C SER A 139 -0.74 16.26 12.95
N ILE A 140 -1.47 15.18 12.64
CA ILE A 140 -1.79 14.12 13.62
C ILE A 140 -0.67 13.07 13.74
N GLY A 141 0.47 13.26 13.07
CA GLY A 141 1.67 12.45 13.27
C GLY A 141 1.88 11.30 12.29
N VAL A 142 1.10 11.18 11.22
CA VAL A 142 1.31 10.13 10.20
C VAL A 142 2.69 10.30 9.54
N ARG A 143 3.43 9.20 9.43
CA ARG A 143 4.79 9.12 8.84
C ARG A 143 4.97 7.96 7.86
N TYR A 144 3.90 7.24 7.55
CA TYR A 144 3.90 6.19 6.53
C TYR A 144 2.62 6.26 5.71
N TYR A 145 2.74 6.15 4.39
CA TYR A 145 1.60 5.99 3.51
C TYR A 145 1.81 4.80 2.59
N MET A 146 0.82 3.90 2.58
CA MET A 146 0.59 2.99 1.47
C MET A 146 -0.31 3.69 0.45
N LEU A 147 0.27 4.17 -0.64
CA LEU A 147 -0.40 4.86 -1.73
C LEU A 147 -0.85 3.87 -2.81
N ASP A 148 -2.16 3.72 -2.96
CA ASP A 148 -2.75 2.65 -3.76
C ASP A 148 -3.53 3.19 -4.97
N PHE A 149 -3.82 2.30 -5.92
CA PHE A 149 -4.62 2.58 -7.13
C PHE A 149 -4.18 3.83 -7.92
N LEU A 150 -2.87 3.96 -8.15
CA LEU A 150 -2.23 5.11 -8.82
C LEU A 150 -2.32 5.07 -10.36
N GLY A 151 -3.44 4.60 -10.90
CA GLY A 151 -3.63 4.43 -12.34
C GLY A 151 -3.64 5.77 -13.09
N ILE A 152 -2.95 5.82 -14.24
CA ILE A 152 -2.89 7.00 -15.12
C ILE A 152 -3.94 6.87 -16.23
N ILE A 153 -4.73 7.92 -16.46
CA ILE A 153 -5.72 7.98 -17.55
C ILE A 153 -5.10 8.69 -18.76
N ASP A 154 -4.53 7.91 -19.68
CA ASP A 154 -3.74 8.43 -20.80
C ASP A 154 -4.51 9.34 -21.77
N LYS A 155 -5.84 9.21 -21.84
CA LYS A 155 -6.69 9.94 -22.80
C LYS A 155 -7.30 11.22 -22.21
N ALA A 156 -6.98 11.57 -20.97
CA ALA A 156 -7.59 12.71 -20.31
C ALA A 156 -7.14 14.04 -20.90
N ARG A 157 -8.10 14.96 -21.02
CA ARG A 157 -7.83 16.37 -21.27
C ARG A 157 -7.49 17.03 -19.93
N LEU A 158 -6.25 17.50 -19.82
CA LEU A 158 -5.75 18.17 -18.62
C LEU A 158 -6.07 19.67 -18.63
N PHE A 159 -6.14 20.27 -17.44
CA PHE A 159 -6.19 21.70 -17.20
C PHE A 159 -4.95 22.39 -17.79
N ASP A 160 -3.75 21.91 -17.46
CA ASP A 160 -2.51 22.30 -18.13
C ASP A 160 -2.25 21.41 -19.35
N GLN A 161 -2.61 21.92 -20.53
CA GLN A 161 -2.44 21.20 -21.80
C GLN A 161 -0.97 21.00 -22.22
N MET A 162 -0.01 21.60 -21.52
CA MET A 162 1.42 21.39 -21.77
C MET A 162 1.99 20.17 -21.03
N LYS A 163 1.18 19.52 -20.19
CA LYS A 163 1.59 18.36 -19.37
C LYS A 163 1.07 17.05 -19.96
N THR A 164 1.75 15.96 -19.62
CA THR A 164 1.26 14.60 -19.88
C THR A 164 0.45 14.07 -18.69
N PRO A 165 -0.43 13.07 -18.89
CA PRO A 165 -1.15 12.42 -17.79
C PRO A 165 -0.21 11.85 -16.72
N GLN A 166 0.94 11.30 -17.11
CA GLN A 166 1.97 10.86 -16.16
C GLN A 166 2.51 12.04 -15.33
N GLN A 167 2.73 13.21 -15.93
CA GLN A 167 3.16 14.40 -15.18
C GLN A 167 2.07 14.89 -14.21
N ALA A 168 0.79 14.79 -14.58
CA ALA A 168 -0.33 15.11 -13.68
C ALA A 168 -0.31 14.20 -12.43
N GLY A 169 -0.18 12.88 -12.61
CA GLY A 169 -0.04 11.95 -11.48
C GLY A 169 1.20 12.23 -10.64
N CYS A 170 2.34 12.55 -11.26
CA CYS A 170 3.55 12.93 -10.54
C CYS A 170 3.41 14.25 -9.77
N ASN A 171 2.61 15.21 -10.23
CA ASN A 171 2.36 16.45 -9.48
C ASN A 171 1.63 16.16 -8.16
N ILE A 172 0.62 15.28 -8.18
CA ILE A 172 -0.08 14.85 -6.95
C ILE A 172 0.91 14.20 -5.98
N LEU A 173 1.74 13.25 -6.45
CA LEU A 173 2.71 12.59 -5.59
C LEU A 173 3.80 13.53 -5.04
N ARG A 174 4.21 14.54 -5.81
CA ARG A 174 5.15 15.57 -5.33
C ARG A 174 4.52 16.44 -4.24
N GLU A 175 3.28 16.87 -4.43
CA GLU A 175 2.55 17.61 -3.38
C GLU A 175 2.45 16.79 -2.10
N ILE A 176 2.16 15.48 -2.21
CA ILE A 176 2.15 14.56 -1.06
C ILE A 176 3.52 14.50 -0.40
N ARG A 177 4.61 14.33 -1.16
CA ARG A 177 5.98 14.33 -0.63
C ARG A 177 6.31 15.61 0.12
N GLU A 178 6.05 16.76 -0.50
CA GLU A 178 6.36 18.07 0.05
C GLU A 178 5.57 18.34 1.33
N THR A 179 4.26 18.08 1.31
CA THR A 179 3.37 18.35 2.44
C THR A 179 3.49 17.32 3.56
N ALA A 180 3.71 16.04 3.22
CA ALA A 180 3.94 15.01 4.22
C ALA A 180 5.37 15.04 4.78
N GLY A 181 6.32 15.77 4.20
CA GLY A 181 7.68 15.90 4.68
C GLY A 181 8.64 14.76 4.27
N GLU A 182 9.93 15.06 4.27
CA GLU A 182 11.01 14.15 3.86
C GLU A 182 11.20 12.93 4.78
N ASP A 183 10.81 13.04 6.05
CA ASP A 183 10.85 11.95 7.03
C ASP A 183 9.66 10.98 6.94
N THR A 184 8.73 11.21 6.01
CA THR A 184 7.61 10.30 5.75
C THR A 184 8.00 9.23 4.73
N TYR A 185 7.63 7.99 5.01
CA TYR A 185 7.84 6.87 4.10
C TYR A 185 6.64 6.69 3.16
N LEU A 186 6.85 6.89 1.85
CA LEU A 186 5.85 6.70 0.80
C LEU A 186 6.10 5.35 0.09
N GLN A 187 5.14 4.45 0.19
CA GLN A 187 5.14 3.15 -0.46
C GLN A 187 3.98 3.07 -1.45
N THR A 188 4.25 2.81 -2.72
CA THR A 188 3.17 2.61 -3.70
C THR A 188 2.74 1.14 -3.77
N ALA A 189 1.46 0.91 -4.07
CA ALA A 189 0.86 -0.41 -4.17
C ALA A 189 0.36 -0.70 -5.59
N VAL A 190 -0.96 -0.73 -5.84
CA VAL A 190 -1.52 -0.95 -7.18
C VAL A 190 -1.15 0.21 -8.11
N ALA A 191 -0.79 -0.14 -9.34
CA ALA A 191 -0.28 0.78 -10.35
C ALA A 191 1.03 1.50 -9.97
N SER A 192 1.86 0.84 -9.15
CA SER A 192 3.27 1.21 -9.00
C SER A 192 3.95 1.31 -10.38
N SER A 193 4.69 2.39 -10.61
CA SER A 193 5.31 2.69 -11.90
C SER A 193 6.74 3.22 -11.72
N PRO A 194 7.70 2.82 -12.56
CA PRO A 194 9.00 3.49 -12.65
C PRO A 194 8.90 5.00 -12.91
N GLY A 195 7.77 5.49 -13.45
CA GLY A 195 7.49 6.91 -13.61
C GLY A 195 7.45 7.72 -12.30
N PHE A 196 7.34 7.05 -11.15
CA PHE A 196 7.36 7.66 -9.82
C PHE A 196 8.75 7.65 -9.15
N THR A 197 9.78 7.18 -9.88
CA THR A 197 11.18 7.16 -9.42
C THR A 197 11.61 8.54 -8.91
N GLY A 198 12.25 8.57 -7.75
CA GLY A 198 12.73 9.80 -7.10
C GLY A 198 11.68 10.56 -6.28
N ILE A 199 10.41 10.14 -6.27
CA ILE A 199 9.36 10.75 -5.43
C ILE A 199 9.04 9.83 -4.24
N VAL A 200 8.93 8.53 -4.51
CA VAL A 200 8.50 7.50 -3.54
C VAL A 200 9.70 6.76 -2.94
N ASN A 201 9.54 6.22 -1.73
CA ASN A 201 10.58 5.41 -1.08
C ASN A 201 10.54 3.96 -1.56
N ALA A 202 9.34 3.39 -1.62
CA ALA A 202 9.13 2.01 -2.02
C ALA A 202 7.99 1.86 -3.03
N ALA A 203 8.00 0.74 -3.75
CA ALA A 203 6.95 0.39 -4.68
C ALA A 203 6.72 -1.13 -4.69
N ARG A 204 5.45 -1.53 -4.59
CA ARG A 204 5.03 -2.93 -4.69
C ARG A 204 5.33 -3.44 -6.08
N ILE A 205 6.07 -4.54 -6.15
CA ILE A 205 6.54 -5.14 -7.43
C ILE A 205 5.71 -6.33 -7.89
N GLY A 206 4.60 -6.61 -7.22
CA GLY A 206 3.76 -7.76 -7.51
C GLY A 206 2.29 -7.52 -7.18
N ARG A 207 1.48 -8.55 -7.39
CA ARG A 207 0.09 -8.58 -6.93
C ARG A 207 0.01 -8.64 -5.41
N ASP A 208 -1.21 -8.54 -4.88
CA ASP A 208 -1.43 -8.67 -3.45
C ASP A 208 -0.96 -10.03 -2.94
N PHE A 209 -0.33 -10.02 -1.76
CA PHE A 209 0.28 -11.20 -1.15
C PHE A 209 0.29 -11.03 0.37
N GLY A 210 -0.17 -12.07 1.06
CA GLY A 210 -0.05 -12.15 2.51
C GLY A 210 -0.95 -11.19 3.28
N GLU A 211 -2.05 -10.69 2.73
CA GLU A 211 -2.95 -9.79 3.50
C GLU A 211 -3.78 -10.51 4.57
N GLY A 212 -3.73 -11.85 4.61
CA GLY A 212 -4.33 -12.63 5.71
C GLY A 212 -5.86 -12.63 5.73
N ARG A 213 -6.52 -12.20 4.66
CA ARG A 213 -7.98 -12.13 4.63
C ARG A 213 -8.58 -13.52 4.80
N ALA A 214 -9.64 -13.64 5.59
CA ALA A 214 -10.37 -14.89 5.71
C ALA A 214 -10.83 -15.36 4.33
N ILE A 215 -10.96 -16.67 4.19
CA ILE A 215 -11.60 -17.25 3.01
C ILE A 215 -13.09 -17.19 3.28
N GLU A 216 -13.75 -16.21 2.69
CA GLU A 216 -15.18 -15.99 2.85
C GLU A 216 -15.86 -15.97 1.47
N GLY A 217 -17.02 -16.62 1.37
CA GLY A 217 -17.86 -16.64 0.18
C GLY A 217 -17.45 -17.60 -0.96
N GLY A 218 -18.40 -17.85 -1.87
CA GLY A 218 -18.21 -18.71 -3.05
C GLY A 218 -17.67 -18.00 -4.31
N SER A 219 -17.56 -16.66 -4.28
CA SER A 219 -17.24 -15.85 -5.46
C SER A 219 -15.74 -15.76 -5.77
N LEU A 220 -15.39 -15.69 -7.05
CA LEU A 220 -14.07 -15.39 -7.59
C LEU A 220 -13.83 -13.87 -7.59
N ASN A 221 -13.77 -13.24 -6.42
CA ASN A 221 -13.42 -11.81 -6.37
C ASN A 221 -11.94 -11.60 -6.74
N ASP A 222 -11.62 -10.42 -7.31
CA ASP A 222 -10.27 -10.02 -7.77
C ASP A 222 -9.20 -10.06 -6.67
N TRP A 223 -9.62 -10.14 -5.41
CA TRP A 223 -8.80 -10.13 -4.21
C TRP A 223 -8.36 -11.51 -3.69
N ARG A 224 -8.60 -12.62 -4.41
CA ARG A 224 -8.22 -13.97 -3.94
C ARG A 224 -6.74 -14.14 -3.59
N ASN A 225 -5.87 -13.31 -4.16
CA ASN A 225 -4.43 -13.32 -3.85
C ASN A 225 -4.12 -12.70 -2.47
N ALA A 226 -5.05 -11.91 -1.93
CA ALA A 226 -4.98 -11.28 -0.61
C ALA A 226 -5.56 -12.16 0.53
N SER A 227 -6.28 -13.24 0.20
CA SER A 227 -6.80 -14.19 1.19
C SER A 227 -5.71 -15.11 1.76
N ASN A 228 -6.04 -15.75 2.88
CA ASN A 228 -5.25 -16.82 3.46
C ASN A 228 -4.95 -17.87 2.39
N VAL A 229 -3.66 -18.19 2.25
CA VAL A 229 -3.08 -19.06 1.20
C VAL A 229 -3.51 -20.52 1.32
N LEU A 230 -4.52 -20.84 2.15
CA LEU A 230 -5.14 -22.17 2.21
C LEU A 230 -5.69 -22.62 0.85
N HIS A 231 -5.98 -21.69 -0.07
CA HIS A 231 -6.34 -21.98 -1.45
C HIS A 231 -5.20 -21.89 -2.47
N ASP A 232 -3.94 -21.81 -2.03
CA ASP A 232 -2.80 -21.87 -2.94
C ASP A 232 -2.53 -23.29 -3.42
N MET A 233 -3.57 -23.91 -4.00
CA MET A 233 -3.49 -25.18 -4.70
C MET A 233 -2.35 -25.06 -5.70
N HIS A 234 -1.33 -25.89 -5.50
CA HIS A 234 -0.12 -25.92 -6.33
C HIS A 234 0.78 -24.68 -6.26
N TYR A 235 0.83 -23.97 -5.12
CA TYR A 235 1.90 -23.00 -4.85
C TYR A 235 1.88 -21.76 -5.79
N SER A 236 0.75 -21.48 -6.43
CA SER A 236 0.55 -20.36 -7.33
C SER A 236 0.91 -18.99 -6.71
N ASN A 237 0.29 -18.54 -5.62
CA ASN A 237 0.54 -17.25 -4.96
C ASN A 237 2.01 -17.09 -4.60
N THR A 238 2.58 -18.09 -3.95
CA THR A 238 3.99 -18.06 -3.54
C THR A 238 4.93 -18.09 -4.74
N LEU A 239 4.60 -18.83 -5.80
CA LEU A 239 5.34 -18.83 -7.06
C LEU A 239 5.27 -17.47 -7.77
N TYR A 240 4.12 -16.80 -7.79
CA TYR A 240 3.99 -15.46 -8.36
C TYR A 240 4.81 -14.44 -7.58
N LEU A 241 4.81 -14.49 -6.25
CA LEU A 241 5.71 -13.69 -5.42
C LEU A 241 7.17 -13.91 -5.84
N LEU A 242 7.63 -15.16 -5.86
CA LEU A 242 9.01 -15.49 -6.24
C LEU A 242 9.37 -14.99 -7.64
N LYS A 243 8.49 -15.16 -8.62
CA LYS A 243 8.69 -14.68 -10.00
C LYS A 243 8.79 -13.16 -10.04
N ASN A 244 7.94 -12.43 -9.31
CA ASN A 244 7.98 -10.97 -9.26
C ASN A 244 9.25 -10.46 -8.56
N VAL A 245 9.62 -11.07 -7.42
CA VAL A 245 10.86 -10.78 -6.69
C VAL A 245 12.08 -10.97 -7.59
N ALA A 246 12.18 -12.12 -8.26
CA ALA A 246 13.29 -12.42 -9.15
C ALA A 246 13.28 -11.52 -10.39
N GLY A 247 12.11 -11.30 -11.00
CA GLY A 247 11.94 -10.50 -12.21
C GLY A 247 12.23 -9.01 -11.99
N SER A 248 11.97 -8.51 -10.78
CA SER A 248 12.14 -7.09 -10.45
C SER A 248 13.37 -6.82 -9.60
N TYR A 249 14.24 -7.80 -9.34
CA TYR A 249 15.39 -7.61 -8.43
C TYR A 249 16.27 -6.40 -8.79
N PHE A 250 16.37 -6.08 -10.08
CA PHE A 250 17.22 -5.02 -10.61
C PHE A 250 16.69 -3.61 -10.34
N THR A 251 15.41 -3.45 -9.97
CA THR A 251 14.82 -2.14 -9.63
C THR A 251 15.13 -1.73 -8.19
N HIS A 252 15.33 -2.70 -7.31
CA HIS A 252 15.58 -2.49 -5.89
C HIS A 252 16.82 -1.62 -5.66
N ARG A 253 16.65 -0.53 -4.90
CA ARG A 253 17.69 0.48 -4.61
C ARG A 253 18.24 1.20 -5.86
N ARG A 254 17.56 1.10 -7.01
CA ARG A 254 17.90 1.84 -8.23
C ARG A 254 16.80 2.80 -8.66
N THR A 255 15.55 2.33 -8.65
CA THR A 255 14.37 3.17 -8.92
C THR A 255 13.64 3.51 -7.62
N TYR A 256 13.51 2.52 -6.75
CA TYR A 256 12.84 2.57 -5.45
C TYR A 256 13.27 1.34 -4.64
N ILE A 257 12.86 1.27 -3.38
CA ILE A 257 12.92 0.02 -2.64
C ILE A 257 11.74 -0.86 -3.09
N ASN A 258 12.03 -2.06 -3.62
CA ASN A 258 10.95 -3.00 -3.92
C ASN A 258 10.24 -3.42 -2.64
N ASP A 259 8.91 -3.38 -2.65
CA ASP A 259 8.01 -3.89 -1.62
C ASP A 259 7.39 -5.23 -2.06
N TYR A 260 7.39 -6.20 -1.16
CA TYR A 260 6.87 -7.57 -1.38
C TYR A 260 5.47 -7.78 -0.81
N ASN A 261 4.84 -6.70 -0.33
CA ASN A 261 3.58 -6.69 0.38
C ASN A 261 3.73 -7.25 1.82
N LEU A 262 2.82 -8.10 2.29
CA LEU A 262 2.78 -8.52 3.69
C LEU A 262 3.43 -9.89 3.93
N VAL A 263 4.03 -10.04 5.10
CA VAL A 263 4.37 -11.33 5.73
C VAL A 263 3.25 -11.69 6.70
N THR A 264 2.47 -12.69 6.29
CA THR A 264 1.45 -13.35 7.14
C THR A 264 1.70 -14.83 7.05
N ILE A 265 2.22 -15.40 8.13
CA ILE A 265 2.75 -16.76 8.18
C ILE A 265 2.21 -17.57 9.36
N ASP A 266 1.29 -17.03 10.16
CA ASP A 266 0.67 -17.78 11.25
C ASP A 266 -0.30 -18.84 10.74
N ARG A 267 -0.71 -19.73 11.64
CA ARG A 267 -1.71 -20.75 11.33
C ARG A 267 -2.99 -20.08 10.80
N PRO A 268 -3.66 -20.69 9.81
CA PRO A 268 -3.43 -22.03 9.28
C PRO A 268 -2.44 -22.09 8.09
N TYR A 269 -1.64 -21.05 7.84
CA TYR A 269 -0.66 -21.02 6.74
C TYR A 269 0.32 -22.21 6.82
N PRO A 270 0.47 -23.04 5.76
CA PRO A 270 1.37 -24.19 5.78
C PRO A 270 2.80 -23.84 6.18
N ILE A 271 3.44 -24.69 7.00
CA ILE A 271 4.75 -24.39 7.60
C ILE A 271 5.86 -24.32 6.54
N GLU A 272 5.75 -25.15 5.50
CA GLU A 272 6.66 -25.19 4.37
C GLU A 272 6.65 -23.86 3.63
N TYR A 273 5.47 -23.27 3.43
CA TYR A 273 5.33 -21.97 2.80
C TYR A 273 5.84 -20.85 3.70
N ALA A 274 5.57 -20.92 5.01
CA ALA A 274 6.06 -19.90 5.93
C ALA A 274 7.57 -19.83 5.94
N ARG A 275 8.25 -20.98 5.89
CA ARG A 275 9.71 -21.05 5.75
C ARG A 275 10.18 -20.38 4.47
N ILE A 276 9.55 -20.67 3.33
CA ILE A 276 9.92 -20.08 2.04
C ILE A 276 9.74 -18.56 2.07
N VAL A 277 8.57 -18.08 2.48
CA VAL A 277 8.27 -16.63 2.55
C VAL A 277 9.25 -15.92 3.49
N SER A 278 9.54 -16.51 4.65
CA SER A 278 10.51 -15.97 5.58
C SER A 278 11.92 -15.87 4.97
N ILE A 279 12.34 -16.88 4.19
CA ILE A 279 13.61 -16.81 3.47
C ILE A 279 13.58 -15.67 2.45
N VAL A 280 12.51 -15.54 1.65
CA VAL A 280 12.40 -14.49 0.62
C VAL A 280 12.47 -13.09 1.23
N PHE A 281 11.72 -12.84 2.30
CA PHE A 281 11.72 -11.55 2.98
C PHE A 281 13.05 -11.29 3.72
N GLY A 282 13.65 -12.31 4.34
CA GLY A 282 14.92 -12.19 5.04
C GLY A 282 16.14 -12.03 4.11
N MET A 283 16.07 -12.53 2.88
CA MET A 283 17.17 -12.43 1.91
C MET A 283 17.33 -11.01 1.32
N VAL A 284 16.30 -10.16 1.39
CA VAL A 284 16.34 -8.81 0.79
C VAL A 284 16.28 -7.79 1.89
N GLY A 285 17.43 -7.55 2.52
CA GLY A 285 17.52 -6.78 3.75
C GLY A 285 16.89 -5.39 3.69
N SER A 286 17.00 -4.65 2.58
CA SER A 286 16.44 -3.30 2.51
C SER A 286 14.93 -3.24 2.21
N ASN A 287 14.26 -4.36 1.92
CA ASN A 287 12.83 -4.43 1.63
C ASN A 287 11.98 -3.95 2.84
N PRO A 288 10.87 -3.23 2.67
CA PRO A 288 9.86 -3.12 3.72
C PRO A 288 9.42 -4.51 4.19
N ILE A 289 9.31 -4.69 5.50
CA ILE A 289 8.69 -5.87 6.09
C ILE A 289 7.44 -5.37 6.79
N ILE A 290 6.29 -5.74 6.24
CA ILE A 290 4.98 -5.43 6.83
C ILE A 290 4.43 -6.73 7.38
N LEU A 291 4.17 -6.76 8.69
CA LEU A 291 3.61 -7.92 9.37
C LEU A 291 2.08 -7.87 9.25
N GLY A 292 1.47 -8.93 8.74
CA GLY A 292 0.01 -9.04 8.64
C GLY A 292 -0.64 -10.03 9.60
N ASP A 293 0.17 -10.83 10.30
CA ASP A 293 -0.34 -11.74 11.34
C ASP A 293 -0.91 -10.97 12.54
N ASP A 294 -1.89 -11.56 13.22
CA ASP A 294 -2.29 -11.11 14.55
C ASP A 294 -1.23 -11.55 15.58
N LEU A 295 -0.40 -10.60 15.99
CA LEU A 295 0.71 -10.80 16.90
C LEU A 295 0.28 -11.09 18.34
N HIS A 296 -0.99 -10.92 18.68
CA HIS A 296 -1.56 -11.39 19.94
C HIS A 296 -1.57 -12.91 20.03
N VAL A 297 -1.99 -13.55 18.94
CA VAL A 297 -2.32 -14.97 18.91
C VAL A 297 -1.35 -15.78 18.06
N ILE A 298 -0.42 -15.12 17.37
CA ILE A 298 0.63 -15.79 16.59
C ILE A 298 1.36 -16.83 17.44
N SER A 299 1.39 -18.05 16.91
CA SER A 299 2.05 -19.16 17.58
C SER A 299 3.56 -18.92 17.73
N ASP A 300 4.16 -19.37 18.83
CA ASP A 300 5.59 -19.13 19.09
C ASP A 300 6.52 -19.69 18.01
N GLU A 301 6.11 -20.80 17.38
CA GLU A 301 6.80 -21.36 16.21
C GLU A 301 6.85 -20.36 15.05
N ARG A 302 5.76 -19.62 14.80
CA ARG A 302 5.64 -18.68 13.69
C ARG A 302 6.27 -17.34 14.02
N LEU A 303 6.11 -16.86 15.24
CA LEU A 303 6.82 -15.69 15.74
C LEU A 303 8.35 -15.86 15.63
N ARG A 304 8.88 -17.07 15.86
CA ARG A 304 10.31 -17.32 15.66
C ARG A 304 10.78 -17.01 14.24
N TYR A 305 9.96 -17.28 13.21
CA TYR A 305 10.33 -16.92 11.83
C TYR A 305 10.26 -15.42 11.57
N VAL A 306 9.27 -14.72 12.13
CA VAL A 306 9.22 -13.25 12.12
C VAL A 306 10.49 -12.65 12.73
N LYS A 307 10.96 -13.21 13.85
CA LYS A 307 12.21 -12.82 14.51
C LYS A 307 13.48 -13.17 13.72
N LEU A 308 13.42 -14.06 12.73
CA LEU A 308 14.57 -14.37 11.87
C LEU A 308 14.73 -13.37 10.72
N ILE A 309 13.65 -12.69 10.33
CA ILE A 309 13.66 -11.69 9.25
C ILE A 309 13.79 -10.26 9.77
N LEU A 310 13.76 -10.07 11.09
CA LEU A 310 13.93 -8.79 11.77
C LEU A 310 15.11 -8.85 12.77
N PRO A 311 15.79 -7.72 13.04
CA PRO A 311 15.71 -6.48 12.29
C PRO A 311 16.26 -6.68 10.87
N ARG A 312 15.81 -5.82 9.98
CA ARG A 312 16.20 -5.84 8.56
C ARG A 312 17.72 -5.70 8.39
N THR A 313 18.31 -6.55 7.57
CA THR A 313 19.73 -6.43 7.22
C THR A 313 19.95 -5.30 6.20
N GLN A 314 21.16 -4.75 6.09
CA GLN A 314 21.44 -3.73 5.06
C GLN A 314 21.73 -4.34 3.68
N PHE A 315 21.98 -5.65 3.62
CA PHE A 315 22.43 -6.35 2.43
C PHE A 315 21.28 -7.16 1.81
N SER A 316 21.19 -7.11 0.49
CA SER A 316 20.25 -7.93 -0.26
C SER A 316 21.00 -9.03 -1.00
N ALA A 317 20.46 -10.25 -0.97
CA ALA A 317 20.94 -11.34 -1.78
C ALA A 317 20.83 -10.96 -3.27
N VAL A 318 21.84 -11.34 -4.04
CA VAL A 318 21.87 -11.11 -5.48
C VAL A 318 21.60 -12.46 -6.15
N PRO A 319 20.60 -12.55 -7.05
CA PRO A 319 20.40 -13.76 -7.82
C PRO A 319 21.68 -14.15 -8.56
N VAL A 320 22.10 -15.40 -8.43
CA VAL A 320 23.20 -15.95 -9.23
C VAL A 320 22.71 -16.01 -10.68
N THR A 321 23.03 -14.99 -11.45
CA THR A 321 22.68 -14.93 -12.87
C THR A 321 23.68 -15.75 -13.68
N CYS A 322 23.23 -16.49 -14.68
CA CYS A 322 24.13 -17.05 -15.71
C CYS A 322 24.90 -15.96 -16.49
N LEU A 323 24.49 -14.69 -16.38
CA LEU A 323 25.07 -13.54 -17.09
C LEU A 323 26.25 -12.86 -16.36
N THR A 324 26.35 -12.97 -15.02
CA THR A 324 27.53 -12.46 -14.30
C THR A 324 28.77 -13.30 -14.58
N ALA A 325 28.60 -14.59 -14.89
CA ALA A 325 29.68 -15.48 -15.29
C ALA A 325 30.30 -15.15 -16.67
N CYS A 326 29.55 -14.53 -17.59
CA CYS A 326 30.09 -14.20 -18.92
C CYS A 326 30.91 -12.90 -18.93
N SER A 327 30.62 -11.93 -18.07
CA SER A 327 31.34 -10.63 -18.07
C SER A 327 32.79 -10.73 -17.57
N ARG A 328 33.14 -11.77 -16.79
CA ARG A 328 34.51 -11.98 -16.29
C ARG A 328 35.43 -12.73 -17.27
N ARG A 329 34.92 -13.16 -18.44
CA ARG A 329 35.73 -13.91 -19.45
C ARG A 329 36.06 -13.10 -20.71
N ILE A 330 35.65 -11.84 -20.82
CA ILE A 330 35.85 -11.03 -22.04
C ILE A 330 37.02 -10.03 -21.91
N THR A 331 37.65 -9.89 -20.75
CA THR A 331 38.84 -9.02 -20.56
C THR A 331 40.17 -9.78 -20.45
N ALA A 332 40.21 -11.03 -20.91
CA ALA A 332 41.47 -11.78 -21.06
C ALA A 332 41.48 -12.49 -22.41
N ALA A 333 41.78 -11.75 -23.47
CA ALA A 333 42.29 -12.24 -24.75
C ALA A 333 43.15 -11.15 -25.39
#